data_AF-A0A971LG17-F1
#
_entry.id   AF-A0A971LG17-F1
#
_cell.length_a   1.000
_cell.length_b   1.000
_cell.length_c   1.000
_cell.angle_alpha   90.00
_cell.angle_beta   90.00
_cell.angle_gamma   90.00
#
_symmetry.space_group_name_H-M   'P 1'
#
loop_
_entity.id
_entity.type
_entity.pdbx_description
1 polymer ?
#
loop_
_entity_poly.entity_id
_entity_poly.type
_entity_poly.pdbx_seq_one_letter_code
_entity_poly.pdbx_strand_id
1 'polypeptide(L)'
;MNNVKTCRRCRKLFNYIASPYCPRCVDEIDREFRIVRDYIYEHPNEGIQEIADATEVDERSILALLRDGRLELDSSSSELQCERCGTSISTGRYCDSCQGNLSSELKRAQKSIGYSPSADSKPTLDRSNKNKKKDDKEFNERMHSRNP
;
A
#
# COMPACT_ATOMS: atom_id res chain seq x y z
N MET A 1 -6.98 -11.58 -28.20
CA MET A 1 -6.00 -12.49 -27.58
C MET A 1 -6.29 -12.55 -26.09
N ASN A 2 -6.73 -13.70 -25.58
CA ASN A 2 -7.03 -13.85 -24.16
C ASN A 2 -5.71 -14.11 -23.41
N ASN A 3 -5.32 -13.18 -22.55
CA ASN A 3 -4.12 -13.33 -21.73
C ASN A 3 -4.47 -14.08 -20.45
N VAL A 4 -4.39 -15.41 -20.47
CA VAL A 4 -4.68 -16.25 -19.31
C VAL A 4 -3.41 -16.44 -18.48
N LYS A 5 -3.48 -16.18 -17.17
CA LYS A 5 -2.36 -16.36 -16.23
C LYS A 5 -2.77 -17.18 -15.01
N THR A 6 -1.78 -17.64 -14.26
CA THR A 6 -1.97 -18.35 -12.98
C THR A 6 -1.89 -17.37 -11.82
N CYS A 7 -2.90 -17.37 -10.95
CA CYS A 7 -2.94 -16.52 -9.76
C CYS A 7 -1.80 -16.87 -8.80
N ARG A 8 -1.03 -15.86 -8.34
CA ARG A 8 0.08 -16.08 -7.41
C ARG A 8 -0.36 -16.53 -6.01
N ARG A 9 -1.59 -16.22 -5.59
CA ARG A 9 -2.15 -16.56 -4.27
C ARG A 9 -2.81 -17.95 -4.27
N CYS A 10 -3.82 -18.18 -5.12
CA CYS A 10 -4.61 -19.43 -5.09
C CYS A 10 -4.26 -20.44 -6.21
N ARG A 11 -3.28 -20.14 -7.08
CA ARG A 11 -2.83 -20.99 -8.19
C ARG A 11 -3.89 -21.35 -9.25
N LYS A 12 -5.06 -20.70 -9.24
CA LYS A 12 -6.09 -20.86 -10.28
C LYS A 12 -5.78 -20.06 -11.53
N LEU A 13 -6.22 -20.55 -12.70
CA LEU A 13 -6.16 -19.82 -13.96
C LEU A 13 -7.21 -18.70 -13.99
N PHE A 14 -6.84 -17.55 -14.55
CA PHE A 14 -7.73 -16.40 -14.69
C PHE A 14 -7.33 -15.54 -15.89
N ASN A 15 -8.28 -14.76 -16.41
CA ASN A 15 -7.99 -13.75 -17.43
C ASN A 15 -7.26 -12.56 -16.78
N TYR A 16 -6.04 -12.29 -17.23
CA TYR A 16 -5.22 -11.21 -16.73
C TYR A 16 -5.78 -9.85 -17.16
N ILE A 17 -5.96 -8.96 -16.19
CA ILE A 17 -6.40 -7.57 -16.39
C ILE A 17 -5.24 -6.63 -16.05
N ALA A 18 -4.91 -6.50 -14.75
CA ALA A 18 -3.84 -5.62 -14.28
C ALA A 18 -3.04 -6.20 -13.09
N SER A 19 -3.55 -7.24 -12.42
CA SER A 19 -2.98 -7.81 -11.19
C SER A 19 -2.45 -9.22 -11.42
N PRO A 20 -1.37 -9.65 -10.73
CA PRO A 20 -0.94 -11.04 -10.71
C PRO A 20 -1.88 -11.96 -9.90
N TYR A 21 -2.92 -11.40 -9.30
CA TYR A 21 -3.95 -12.10 -8.55
C TYR A 21 -5.26 -12.15 -9.34
N CYS A 22 -6.01 -13.25 -9.21
CA CYS A 22 -7.35 -13.35 -9.78
C CYS A 22 -8.34 -12.41 -9.06
N PRO A 23 -9.48 -12.04 -9.69
CA PRO A 23 -10.43 -11.08 -9.11
C PRO A 23 -10.86 -11.43 -7.68
N ARG A 24 -11.17 -12.71 -7.44
CA ARG A 24 -11.52 -13.19 -6.10
C ARG A 24 -10.42 -12.94 -5.06
N CYS A 25 -9.16 -13.21 -5.40
CA CYS A 25 -8.05 -12.99 -4.48
C CYS A 25 -7.77 -11.50 -4.27
N VAL A 26 -8.01 -10.65 -5.27
CA VAL A 26 -7.93 -9.19 -5.09
C VAL A 26 -8.98 -8.73 -4.08
N ASP A 27 -10.22 -9.19 -4.22
CA ASP A 27 -11.30 -8.87 -3.28
C ASP A 27 -10.99 -9.36 -1.85
N GLU A 28 -10.37 -10.54 -1.71
CA GLU A 28 -9.93 -11.07 -0.42
C GLU A 28 -8.81 -10.19 0.19
N ILE A 29 -7.78 -9.84 -0.58
CA ILE A 29 -6.70 -8.94 -0.14
C ILE A 29 -7.27 -7.59 0.29
N ASP A 30 -8.21 -7.03 -0.47
CA ASP A 30 -8.80 -5.73 -0.18
C ASP A 30 -9.69 -5.75 1.07
N ARG A 31 -10.33 -6.89 1.39
CA ARG A 31 -11.03 -7.08 2.65
C ARG A 31 -10.07 -7.15 3.83
N GLU A 32 -9.05 -7.99 3.74
CA GLU A 32 -8.00 -8.12 4.77
C GLU A 32 -7.36 -6.75 5.05
N PHE A 33 -7.04 -6.00 3.99
CA PHE A 33 -6.50 -4.65 4.09
C PHE A 33 -7.40 -3.72 4.91
N ARG A 34 -8.72 -3.74 4.68
CA ARG A 34 -9.65 -2.86 5.42
C ARG A 34 -9.68 -3.22 6.89
N ILE A 35 -9.81 -4.51 7.21
CA ILE A 35 -9.87 -5.01 8.59
C ILE A 35 -8.59 -4.60 9.34
N VAL A 36 -7.43 -4.90 8.76
CA VAL A 36 -6.13 -4.60 9.37
C VAL A 36 -5.91 -3.09 9.53
N ARG A 37 -6.26 -2.29 8.51
CA ARG A 37 -6.15 -0.84 8.58
C ARG A 37 -7.00 -0.25 9.69
N ASP A 38 -8.26 -0.68 9.79
CA ASP A 38 -9.19 -0.16 10.79
C ASP A 38 -8.71 -0.52 12.20
N TYR A 39 -8.17 -1.74 12.38
CA TYR A 39 -7.53 -2.16 13.63
C TYR A 39 -6.30 -1.31 14.00
N ILE A 40 -5.36 -1.12 13.07
CA ILE A 40 -4.16 -0.29 13.29
C ILE A 40 -4.54 1.15 13.68
N TYR A 41 -5.62 1.68 13.10
CA TYR A 41 -6.09 3.03 13.42
C TYR A 41 -6.56 3.16 14.88
N GLU A 42 -7.19 2.12 15.42
CA GLU A 42 -7.63 2.06 16.82
C GLU A 42 -6.47 1.68 17.77
N HIS A 43 -5.50 0.92 17.26
CA HIS A 43 -4.39 0.32 18.02
C HIS A 43 -3.01 0.60 17.37
N PRO A 44 -2.52 1.86 17.40
CA PRO A 44 -1.33 2.26 16.63
C PRO A 44 0.01 1.68 17.13
N ASN A 45 0.05 1.20 18.39
CA ASN A 45 1.28 0.73 19.04
C ASN A 45 1.43 -0.79 19.05
N GLU A 46 0.54 -1.53 18.38
CA GLU A 46 0.58 -3.00 18.36
C GLU A 46 1.55 -3.54 17.30
N GLY A 47 2.10 -4.72 17.58
CA GLY A 47 3.00 -5.44 16.69
C GLY A 47 2.23 -6.28 15.66
N ILE A 48 2.97 -6.87 14.73
CA ILE A 48 2.38 -7.66 13.63
C ILE A 48 1.68 -8.91 14.18
N GLN A 49 2.23 -9.51 15.23
CA GLN A 49 1.67 -10.71 15.85
C GLN A 49 0.32 -10.40 16.51
N GLU A 50 0.22 -9.33 17.31
CA GLU A 50 -1.02 -8.95 17.97
C GLU A 50 -2.10 -8.57 16.94
N ILE A 51 -1.71 -7.84 15.89
CA ILE A 51 -2.63 -7.49 14.79
C ILE A 51 -3.12 -8.75 14.07
N ALA A 52 -2.24 -9.73 13.81
CA ALA A 52 -2.61 -10.99 13.15
C ALA A 52 -3.62 -11.77 14.00
N ASP A 53 -3.38 -11.87 15.30
CA ASP A 53 -4.26 -12.56 16.25
C ASP A 53 -5.62 -11.87 16.36
N ALA A 54 -5.65 -10.53 16.41
CA ALA A 54 -6.90 -9.77 16.56
C ALA A 54 -7.74 -9.70 15.27
N THR A 55 -7.10 -9.67 14.11
CA THR A 55 -7.76 -9.52 12.81
C THR A 55 -8.03 -10.83 12.09
N GLU A 56 -7.53 -11.95 12.61
CA GLU A 56 -7.53 -13.28 11.99
C GLU A 56 -6.90 -13.29 10.58
N VAL A 57 -6.00 -12.35 10.31
CA VAL A 57 -5.27 -12.23 9.04
C VAL A 57 -3.87 -12.79 9.22
N ASP A 58 -3.42 -13.61 8.26
CA ASP A 58 -2.08 -14.19 8.28
C ASP A 58 -0.99 -13.11 8.31
N GLU A 59 0.01 -13.27 9.17
CA GLU A 59 1.15 -12.35 9.31
C GLU A 59 1.83 -12.05 7.97
N ARG A 60 1.92 -13.03 7.05
CA ARG A 60 2.55 -12.82 5.74
C ARG A 60 1.72 -11.89 4.86
N SER A 61 0.39 -11.92 4.99
CA SER A 61 -0.50 -10.98 4.31
C SER A 61 -0.30 -9.57 4.86
N ILE A 62 -0.21 -9.41 6.19
CA ILE A 62 0.04 -8.12 6.84
C ILE A 62 1.40 -7.56 6.41
N LEU A 63 2.47 -8.38 6.47
CA LEU A 63 3.81 -8.02 5.99
C LEU A 63 3.82 -7.64 4.51
N ALA A 64 3.07 -8.33 3.67
CA ALA A 64 2.96 -7.99 2.26
C ALA A 64 2.29 -6.62 2.06
N LEU A 65 1.22 -6.33 2.80
CA LEU A 65 0.53 -5.03 2.76
C LEU A 65 1.43 -3.88 3.23
N LEU A 66 2.26 -4.11 4.26
CA LEU A 66 3.25 -3.14 4.71
C LEU A 66 4.36 -2.92 3.67
N ARG A 67 4.90 -4.00 3.07
CA ARG A 67 5.92 -3.90 2.01
C ARG A 67 5.43 -3.23 0.74
N ASP A 68 4.15 -3.40 0.42
CA ASP A 68 3.50 -2.72 -0.70
C ASP A 68 3.22 -1.23 -0.39
N GLY A 69 3.48 -0.77 0.83
CA GLY A 69 3.25 0.61 1.26
C GLY A 69 1.78 0.95 1.44
N ARG A 70 0.91 -0.07 1.58
CA ARG A 70 -0.53 0.12 1.77
C ARG A 70 -0.88 0.42 3.22
N LEU A 71 -0.09 -0.11 4.15
CA LEU A 71 -0.21 0.07 5.61
C LEU A 71 1.05 0.74 6.15
N GLU A 72 0.91 1.41 7.29
CA GLU A 72 2.02 1.99 8.06
C GLU A 72 1.82 1.62 9.54
N LEU A 73 2.89 1.20 10.21
CA LEU A 73 2.89 0.94 11.65
C LEU A 73 3.78 1.96 12.37
N ASP A 74 3.31 2.49 13.50
CA ASP A 74 4.08 3.39 14.35
C ASP A 74 5.00 2.62 15.33
N SER A 75 4.88 1.29 15.38
CA SER A 75 5.60 0.48 16.35
C SER A 75 7.12 0.51 16.13
N SER A 76 7.82 0.81 17.22
CA SER A 76 9.29 0.86 17.29
C SER A 76 9.97 -0.51 17.10
N SER A 77 9.19 -1.59 17.17
CA SER A 77 9.62 -2.98 16.96
C SER A 77 9.52 -3.36 15.47
N SER A 78 10.10 -2.55 14.58
CA SER A 78 9.89 -2.72 13.15
C SER A 78 10.58 -4.01 12.64
N GLU A 79 9.79 -5.04 12.35
CA GLU A 79 10.23 -6.28 11.69
C GLU A 79 10.64 -6.07 10.22
N LEU A 80 10.30 -4.91 9.66
CA LEU A 80 10.64 -4.54 8.29
C LEU A 80 11.99 -3.82 8.25
N GLN A 81 12.82 -4.26 7.30
CA GLN A 81 14.14 -3.71 7.07
C GLN A 81 14.25 -3.23 5.62
N CYS A 82 14.94 -2.12 5.41
CA CYS A 82 15.26 -1.62 4.08
C CYS A 82 16.10 -2.65 3.31
N GLU A 83 15.65 -3.04 2.12
CA GLU A 83 16.36 -4.03 1.28
C GLU A 83 17.74 -3.53 0.78
N ARG A 84 18.01 -2.21 0.85
CA ARG A 84 19.29 -1.61 0.42
C ARG A 84 20.29 -1.43 1.56
N CYS A 85 19.85 -0.95 2.72
CA CYS A 85 20.75 -0.57 3.82
C CYS A 85 20.48 -1.28 5.15
N GLY A 86 19.44 -2.10 5.25
CA GLY A 86 19.10 -2.87 6.45
C GLY A 86 18.48 -2.05 7.59
N THR A 87 18.30 -0.74 7.44
CA THR A 87 17.66 0.10 8.46
C THR A 87 16.21 -0.30 8.66
N SER A 88 15.74 -0.32 9.91
CA SER A 88 14.34 -0.53 10.27
C SER A 88 13.43 0.50 9.60
N ILE A 89 12.33 0.03 8.99
CA ILE A 89 11.34 0.87 8.30
C ILE A 89 9.94 0.55 8.84
N SER A 90 9.07 1.57 8.92
CA SER A 90 7.66 1.41 9.31
C SER A 90 6.79 0.90 8.15
N THR A 91 7.19 1.19 6.91
CA THR A 91 6.45 0.83 5.69
C THR A 91 7.36 0.78 4.47
N GLY A 92 6.90 0.08 3.43
CA GLY A 92 7.56 0.01 2.12
C GLY A 92 8.72 -0.97 2.05
N ARG A 93 9.54 -0.85 0.99
CA ARG A 93 10.73 -1.69 0.72
C ARG A 93 12.06 -1.00 0.99
N TYR A 94 12.05 0.33 0.89
CA TYR A 94 13.24 1.16 1.04
C TYR A 94 12.94 2.27 2.02
N CYS A 95 13.93 2.64 2.85
CA CYS A 95 13.83 3.85 3.65
C CYS A 95 13.87 5.11 2.75
N ASP A 96 13.39 6.24 3.28
CA ASP A 96 13.30 7.50 2.55
C ASP A 96 14.63 7.94 1.91
N SER A 97 15.75 7.71 2.60
CA SER A 97 17.08 8.05 2.09
C SER A 97 17.47 7.18 0.88
N CYS A 98 17.22 5.87 0.97
CA CYS A 98 17.49 4.93 -0.12
C CYS A 98 16.57 5.17 -1.32
N GLN A 99 15.30 5.49 -1.08
CA GLN A 99 14.34 5.85 -2.12
C GLN A 99 14.74 7.15 -2.82
N GLY A 100 15.16 8.16 -2.05
CA GLY A 100 15.68 9.43 -2.57
C GLY A 100 16.90 9.21 -3.46
N ASN A 101 17.89 8.43 -2.99
CA ASN A 101 19.09 8.10 -3.75
C ASN A 101 18.75 7.38 -5.05
N LEU A 102 17.89 6.36 -5.01
CA LEU A 102 17.46 5.61 -6.19
C LEU A 102 16.77 6.52 -7.22
N SER A 103 15.90 7.42 -6.78
CA SER A 103 15.23 8.39 -7.66
C SER A 103 16.24 9.34 -8.33
N SER A 104 17.31 9.71 -7.62
CA SER A 104 18.36 10.59 -8.14
C SER A 104 19.28 9.88 -9.14
N GLU A 105 19.63 8.62 -8.87
CA GLU A 105 20.41 7.75 -9.76
C GLU A 105 19.66 7.52 -11.07
N LEU A 106 18.35 7.21 -10.99
CA LEU A 106 17.50 7.06 -12.18
C LEU A 106 17.45 8.35 -13.01
N LYS A 107 17.26 9.52 -12.39
CA LYS A 107 17.26 10.81 -13.10
C LYS A 107 18.60 11.10 -13.80
N ARG A 108 19.72 10.76 -13.14
CA ARG A 108 21.06 10.90 -13.73
C ARG A 108 21.24 9.95 -14.92
N ALA A 109 20.84 8.69 -14.77
CA ALA A 109 20.90 7.69 -15.82
C ALA A 109 20.06 8.10 -17.04
N GLN A 110 18.82 8.57 -16.83
CA GLN A 110 17.95 9.09 -17.89
C GLN A 110 18.61 10.24 -18.66
N LYS A 111 19.27 11.18 -17.96
CA LYS A 111 20.00 12.28 -18.60
C LYS A 111 21.20 11.78 -19.40
N SER A 112 21.93 10.78 -18.91
CA SER A 112 23.12 10.25 -19.61
C SER A 112 22.80 9.49 -20.89
N ILE A 113 21.63 8.87 -20.99
CA ILE A 113 21.22 8.10 -22.18
C ILE A 113 20.40 8.93 -23.18
N GLY A 114 20.21 10.23 -22.94
CA GLY A 114 19.44 11.11 -23.82
C GLY A 114 17.95 10.75 -23.94
N TYR A 115 17.42 9.97 -23.01
CA TYR A 115 16.01 9.55 -23.03
C TYR A 115 15.11 10.69 -22.53
N SER A 116 14.31 11.25 -23.42
CA SER A 116 13.18 12.13 -23.09
C SER A 116 11.91 11.28 -22.97
N PRO A 117 11.30 11.17 -21.78
CA PRO A 117 9.97 10.58 -21.68
C PRO A 117 9.00 11.48 -22.47
N SER A 118 8.26 10.90 -23.41
CA SER A 118 7.16 11.58 -24.09
C SER A 118 6.11 12.05 -23.06
N ALA A 119 5.54 13.22 -23.31
CA ALA A 119 4.71 13.99 -22.37
C ALA A 119 3.44 13.28 -21.84
N ASP A 120 3.11 12.09 -22.35
CA ASP A 120 1.95 11.30 -21.96
C ASP A 120 2.20 10.35 -20.79
N SER A 121 3.44 10.20 -20.34
CA SER A 121 3.79 9.35 -19.19
C SER A 121 3.88 10.17 -17.90
N LYS A 122 2.76 10.67 -17.39
CA LYS A 122 2.75 11.24 -16.03
C LYS A 122 3.10 10.11 -15.04
N PRO A 123 4.15 10.23 -14.23
CA PRO A 123 4.32 9.36 -13.08
C PRO A 123 3.20 9.69 -12.10
N THR A 124 2.26 8.76 -11.88
CA THR A 124 1.30 8.83 -10.78
C THR A 124 2.08 8.63 -9.48
N LEU A 125 2.73 9.69 -9.01
CA LEU A 125 3.13 9.82 -7.62
C LEU A 125 1.85 10.04 -6.83
N ASP A 126 1.16 8.95 -6.45
CA ASP A 126 0.19 9.00 -5.38
C ASP A 126 0.97 9.19 -4.07
N ARG A 127 1.33 10.45 -3.82
CA ARG A 127 1.84 10.91 -2.53
C ARG A 127 0.64 11.38 -1.74
N SER A 128 -0.18 10.43 -1.28
CA SER A 128 -1.24 10.69 -0.32
C SER A 128 -0.64 11.13 1.01
N ASN A 129 -0.29 12.42 1.15
CA ASN A 129 -0.41 13.11 2.43
C ASN A 129 -0.38 14.65 2.28
N LYS A 130 -1.57 15.26 2.31
CA LYS A 130 -1.94 16.58 2.89
C LYS A 130 -3.21 17.11 2.23
N ASN A 131 -4.37 16.71 2.77
CA ASN A 131 -5.62 17.47 2.90
C ASN A 131 -6.84 16.53 2.82
N LYS A 132 -7.13 15.87 3.95
CA LYS A 132 -8.41 15.19 4.18
C LYS A 132 -9.01 15.70 5.50
N LYS A 133 -9.10 17.03 5.61
CA LYS A 133 -9.63 17.74 6.81
C LYS A 133 -10.74 18.75 6.47
N LYS A 134 -11.29 18.74 5.24
CA LYS A 134 -12.32 19.70 4.84
C LYS A 134 -13.65 19.10 4.39
N ASP A 135 -13.73 17.80 4.10
CA ASP A 135 -14.92 17.25 3.43
C ASP A 135 -15.87 16.47 4.36
N ASP A 136 -15.47 16.21 5.62
CA ASP A 136 -16.31 15.48 6.58
C ASP A 136 -17.34 16.36 7.31
N LYS A 137 -17.24 17.70 7.19
CA LYS A 137 -18.10 18.64 7.92
C LYS A 137 -19.47 18.85 7.24
N GLU A 138 -19.56 18.71 5.92
CA GLU A 138 -20.79 19.01 5.17
C GLU A 138 -21.78 17.83 5.11
N PHE A 139 -21.31 16.60 5.35
CA PHE A 139 -22.19 15.42 5.36
C PHE A 139 -22.96 15.27 6.68
N ASN A 140 -22.36 15.63 7.83
CA ASN A 140 -22.97 15.41 9.14
C ASN A 140 -24.07 16.45 9.49
N GLU A 141 -24.06 17.63 8.88
CA GLU A 141 -25.07 18.68 9.10
C GLU A 141 -26.39 18.45 8.33
N ARG A 142 -26.40 17.59 7.30
CA ARG A 142 -27.61 17.32 6.48
C ARG A 142 -28.50 16.19 6.98
N MET A 143 -28.09 15.43 8.01
CA MET A 143 -28.87 14.30 8.53
C MET A 143 -29.69 14.62 9.80
N HIS A 144 -29.53 15.80 10.40
CA HIS A 144 -30.22 16.17 11.66
C HIS A 144 -31.38 17.18 11.51
N SER A 145 -31.85 17.44 10.28
CA SER A 145 -32.88 18.47 10.02
C SER A 145 -34.10 17.95 9.24
N ARG A 146 -34.43 16.66 9.37
CA ARG A 146 -35.70 16.08 8.89
C ARG A 146 -36.30 15.14 9.94
N ASN A 147 -36.74 15.73 11.05
CA ASN A 147 -37.73 15.13 11.93
C ASN A 147 -38.80 16.21 12.20
N PRO A 148 -39.95 16.17 11.53
CA PRO A 148 -41.22 16.49 12.16
C PRO A 148 -41.79 15.26 12.87
#